data_AF-A0ABD4Q9L3-F1
#
_entry.id   AF-A0ABD4Q9L3-F1
#
_cell.length_a   1.000
_cell.length_b   1.000
_cell.length_c   1.000
_cell.angle_alpha   90.00
_cell.angle_beta   90.00
_cell.angle_gamma   90.00
#
_symmetry.space_group_name_H-M   'P 1'
#
loop_
_entity.id
_entity.type
_entity.pdbx_description
1 polymer ?
#
loop_
_entity_poly.entity_id
_entity_poly.type
_entity_poly.pdbx_seq_one_letter_code
_entity_poly.pdbx_strand_id
1 'polypeptide(L)' 'MPRKGYIAKRDVLPDPIYNSKLITKLINKIMIDGKRGTAQTILYDAFAQIEKKTGENPMEVFEKALGNVMPQLE' A
#
# COMPACT_ATOMS: atom_id res chain seq x y z
N MET A 1 -4.09 -22.28 -9.12
CA MET A 1 -3.93 -21.90 -10.54
C MET A 1 -5.20 -22.37 -11.25
N PRO A 2 -6.10 -21.47 -11.67
CA PRO A 2 -7.43 -21.89 -12.08
C PRO A 2 -7.52 -22.29 -13.55
N ARG A 3 -8.20 -23.42 -13.78
CA ARG A 3 -8.94 -23.75 -15.02
C ARG A 3 -10.45 -23.98 -14.75
N LYS A 4 -10.87 -24.12 -13.48
CA LYS A 4 -12.26 -23.92 -12.98
C LYS A 4 -12.23 -23.67 -11.46
N GLY A 5 -13.17 -22.87 -10.94
CA GLY A 5 -13.39 -22.64 -9.50
C GLY A 5 -12.92 -21.29 -8.96
N TYR A 6 -13.52 -20.87 -7.83
CA TYR A 6 -13.14 -19.69 -7.06
C TYR A 6 -11.90 -19.97 -6.20
N ILE A 7 -10.95 -19.03 -6.17
CA ILE A 7 -9.75 -19.11 -5.34
C ILE A 7 -9.90 -18.13 -4.18
N ALA A 8 -9.64 -18.59 -2.96
CA ALA A 8 -9.63 -17.72 -1.79
C ALA A 8 -8.59 -16.60 -1.93
N LYS A 9 -8.99 -15.36 -1.64
CA LYS A 9 -8.07 -14.23 -1.56
C LYS A 9 -7.13 -14.45 -0.38
N ARG A 10 -5.84 -14.25 -0.59
CA ARG A 10 -4.85 -14.33 0.48
C ARG A 10 -4.94 -13.09 1.36
N ASP A 11 -5.08 -13.31 2.66
CA ASP A 11 -5.02 -12.24 3.64
C ASP A 11 -3.58 -11.83 3.93
N VAL A 12 -3.43 -10.57 4.31
CA VAL A 12 -2.16 -9.96 4.72
C VAL A 12 -2.29 -9.39 6.13
N LEU A 13 -1.19 -9.46 6.87
CA LEU A 13 -1.07 -8.87 8.19
C LEU A 13 -1.08 -7.34 8.08
N PRO A 14 -1.64 -6.62 9.07
CA PRO A 14 -1.57 -5.17 9.12
C PRO A 14 -0.13 -4.70 9.33
N ASP A 15 0.16 -3.49 8.85
CA ASP A 15 1.48 -2.89 8.99
C ASP A 15 1.77 -2.53 10.46
N PRO A 16 2.98 -2.76 11.00
CA PRO A 16 3.25 -2.55 12.42
C PRO A 16 3.18 -1.08 12.86
N ILE A 17 3.40 -0.13 11.95
CA ILE A 17 3.43 1.31 12.30
C ILE A 17 2.03 1.92 12.23
N TYR A 18 1.34 1.71 11.10
CA TYR A 18 0.05 2.35 10.82
C TYR A 18 -1.15 1.42 11.05
N ASN A 19 -0.92 0.17 11.48
CA ASN A 19 -1.93 -0.88 11.69
C ASN A 19 -2.91 -1.06 10.51
N SER A 20 -2.49 -0.72 9.30
CA SER A 20 -3.33 -0.74 8.10
C SER A 20 -2.95 -1.89 7.18
N LYS A 21 -3.95 -2.66 6.73
CA LYS A 21 -3.77 -3.68 5.69
C LYS A 21 -3.52 -3.07 4.31
N LEU A 22 -3.93 -1.82 4.08
CA LEU A 22 -3.75 -1.14 2.79
C LEU A 22 -2.27 -0.84 2.55
N ILE A 23 -1.57 -0.35 3.57
CA ILE A 23 -0.14 -0.06 3.50
C ILE A 23 0.67 -1.35 3.26
N THR A 24 0.34 -2.44 3.97
CA THR A 24 1.01 -3.73 3.72
C THR A 24 0.83 -4.21 2.28
N LYS A 25 -0.36 -4.04 1.70
CA LYS A 25 -0.60 -4.38 0.29
C LYS A 25 0.22 -3.50 -0.65
N LEU A 26 0.38 -2.23 -0.34
CA LEU A 26 1.21 -1.31 -1.13
C LEU A 26 2.69 -1.70 -1.06
N ILE A 27 3.22 -1.98 0.14
CA ILE A 27 4.60 -2.44 0.33
C ILE A 27 4.84 -3.71 -0.50
N ASN A 28 3.92 -4.68 -0.47
CA ASN A 28 4.05 -5.91 -1.24
C ASN A 28 4.02 -5.67 -2.77
N LYS A 29 3.36 -4.60 -3.25
CA LYS A 29 3.34 -4.24 -4.67
C LYS A 29 4.60 -3.46 -5.11
N ILE A 30 5.18 -2.65 -4.23
CA ILE A 30 6.42 -1.90 -4.48
C ILE A 30 7.64 -2.82 -4.39
N MET A 31 7.55 -3.88 -3.60
CA MET A 31 8.65 -4.82 -3.37
C MET A 31 9.10 -5.53 -4.65
N ILE A 32 10.37 -5.33 -5.00
CA ILE A 32 11.07 -6.03 -6.10
C ILE A 32 12.03 -7.05 -5.48
N ASP A 33 12.17 -8.22 -6.10
CA ASP A 33 13.05 -9.33 -5.67
C ASP A 33 12.80 -9.84 -4.23
N GLY A 34 11.61 -9.62 -3.67
CA GLY A 34 11.28 -10.05 -2.31
C GLY A 34 11.98 -9.24 -1.20
N LYS A 35 12.60 -8.10 -1.53
CA LYS A 35 13.31 -7.25 -0.56
C LYS A 35 12.33 -6.38 0.23
N ARG A 36 11.73 -6.95 1.27
CA ARG A 36 10.71 -6.28 2.09
C ARG A 36 11.25 -5.08 2.87
N GLY A 37 12.46 -5.20 3.44
CA GLY A 37 13.07 -4.13 4.22
C GLY A 37 13.30 -2.86 3.39
N THR A 38 13.85 -3.00 2.18
CA THR A 38 14.06 -1.84 1.29
C THR A 38 12.75 -1.23 0.81
N ALA A 39 11.73 -2.06 0.54
CA ALA A 39 10.42 -1.56 0.14
C ALA A 39 9.73 -0.77 1.28
N GLN A 40 9.89 -1.21 2.52
CA GLN A 40 9.40 -0.50 3.71
C GLN A 40 10.10 0.85 3.85
N THR A 41 11.44 0.89 3.77
CA THR A 41 12.21 2.13 3.87
C THR A 41 11.78 3.15 2.82
N ILE A 42 11.69 2.75 1.55
CA ILE A 42 11.27 3.63 0.45
C ILE A 42 9.88 4.24 0.72
N LEU A 43 8.94 3.44 1.23
CA LEU A 43 7.57 3.89 1.46
C LEU A 43 7.47 4.84 2.66
N TYR A 44 8.16 4.56 3.76
CA TYR A 44 8.20 5.47 4.90
C TYR A 44 8.93 6.78 4.57
N ASP A 45 10.01 6.71 3.79
CA ASP A 45 10.70 7.90 3.28
C ASP A 45 9.78 8.75 2.38
N ALA A 46 8.97 8.10 1.53
CA ALA A 46 7.99 8.80 0.70
C ALA A 46 6.91 9.49 1.55
N PHE A 47 6.41 8.85 2.61
CA PHE A 47 5.47 9.49 3.53
C PHE A 47 6.09 10.68 4.27
N ALA A 48 7.35 10.58 4.71
CA ALA A 48 8.05 11.71 5.31
C ALA A 48 8.22 12.89 4.32
N GLN A 49 8.40 12.60 3.02
CA GLN A 49 8.44 13.65 1.99
C GLN A 49 7.06 14.29 1.75
N ILE A 50 5.99 13.50 1.80
CA ILE A 50 4.60 13.99 1.63
C ILE A 50 4.23 14.89 2.81
N GLU A 51 4.55 14.49 4.04
CA GLU A 51 4.30 15.28 5.23
C GLU A 51 5.03 16.63 5.17
N LYS A 52 6.30 16.64 4.73
CA LYS A 52 7.06 17.88 4.54
C LYS A 52 6.50 18.82 3.47
N LYS A 53 5.90 18.27 2.40
CA LYS A 53 5.39 19.07 1.28
C LYS A 53 3.99 19.61 1.52
N THR A 54 3.13 18.79 2.12
CA THR A 54 1.69 19.05 2.22
C THR A 54 1.31 19.54 3.61
N GLY A 55 2.11 19.20 4.65
CA GLY A 55 1.79 19.51 6.05
C GLY A 55 0.59 18.73 6.60
N GLU A 56 0.01 17.85 5.78
CA GLU A 56 -1.14 17.00 6.09
C GLU A 56 -0.69 15.59 6.47
N ASN A 57 -1.57 14.84 7.14
CA ASN A 57 -1.27 13.48 7.54
C ASN A 57 -1.09 12.58 6.30
N PRO A 58 0.05 11.88 6.14
CA PRO A 58 0.32 11.07 4.95
C PRO A 58 -0.71 9.97 4.72
N MET A 59 -1.39 9.51 5.77
CA MET A 59 -2.45 8.50 5.66
C MET A 59 -3.70 9.05 4.94
N GLU A 60 -4.13 10.26 5.27
CA GLU A 60 -5.31 10.89 4.65
C GLU A 60 -5.05 11.22 3.18
N VAL A 61 -3.85 11.75 2.89
CA VAL A 61 -3.39 12.01 1.52
C VAL A 61 -3.38 10.73 0.70
N PHE A 62 -2.95 9.62 1.30
CA PHE A 62 -2.91 8.32 0.64
C PHE A 62 -4.32 7.78 0.31
N GLU A 63 -5.27 7.86 1.25
CA GLU A 63 -6.65 7.43 1.00
C GLU A 63 -7.33 8.28 -0.07
N LYS A 64 -7.13 9.60 -0.02
CA LYS A 64 -7.62 10.53 -1.05
C LYS A 64 -7.02 10.23 -2.43
N ALA A 65 -5.73 9.95 -2.50
CA ALA A 65 -5.07 9.56 -3.74
C ALA A 65 -5.64 8.24 -4.29
N LEU A 66 -5.87 7.24 -3.43
CA LEU A 66 -6.51 5.99 -3.84
C LEU A 66 -7.92 6.22 -4.41
N GLY A 67 -8.73 7.06 -3.78
CA GLY A 67 -10.07 7.41 -4.27
C GLY A 67 -10.05 8.03 -5.67
N ASN A 68 -9.03 8.84 -5.97
CA ASN A 68 -8.87 9.46 -7.29
C ASN A 68 -8.37 8.48 -8.36
N VAL A 69 -7.66 7.42 -7.98
CA VAL A 69 -7.07 6.44 -8.92
C VAL A 69 -7.99 5.24 -9.15
N MET A 70 -8.98 4.99 -8.28
CA MET A 70 -9.92 3.90 -8.47
C MET A 70 -10.79 4.11 -9.72
N PRO A 71 -10.74 3.20 -10.71
CA PRO A 71 -11.64 3.25 -11.85
C PRO A 71 -13.07 2.93 -11.39
N GLN A 72 -14.05 3.68 -11.90
CA GLN A 72 -15.47 3.39 -11.65
C GLN A 72 -16.01 2.29 -12.57
N LEU A 73 -15.39 2.12 -13.73
CA LEU A 73 -15.66 1.05 -14.69
C LEU A 73 -14.32 0.41 -15.09
N GLU A 74 -14.26 -0.91 -15.08
CA GLU A 74 -13.16 -1.74 -15.61
C GLU A 74 -13.68 -2.70 -16.69
#